data_AF-A0A451CLY9-F1
#
_entry.id   AF-A0A451CLY9-F1
#
_cell.length_a   1.000
_cell.length_b   1.000
_cell.length_c   1.000
_cell.angle_alpha   90.00
_cell.angle_beta   90.00
_cell.angle_gamma   90.00
#
_symmetry.space_group_name_H-M   'P 1'
#
loop_
_entity.id
_entity.type
_entity.pdbx_description
1 polymer ?
#
loop_
_entity_poly.entity_id
_entity_poly.type
_entity_poly.pdbx_seq_one_letter_code
_entity_poly.pdbx_strand_id
1 'polypeptide(L)' 'MSFPTVYGVVTTGSSWKFMELEGNKVTIDSLEYFIDNTGKILGILHHMVKGYAT' A
#
# COMPACT_ATOMS: atom_id res chain seq x y z
N MET A 1 15.03 -11.37 15.04
CA MET A 1 14.58 -9.97 15.02
C MET A 1 13.69 -9.82 13.80
N SER A 2 12.38 -9.58 13.96
CA SER A 2 11.49 -9.34 12.82
C SER A 2 11.48 -7.85 12.50
N PHE A 3 11.70 -7.49 11.25
CA PHE A 3 11.50 -6.11 10.79
C PHE A 3 10.00 -5.87 10.57
N PRO A 4 9.47 -4.70 10.91
CA PRO A 4 8.09 -4.35 10.58
C PRO A 4 7.88 -4.33 9.07
N THR A 5 6.69 -4.71 8.61
CA THR A 5 6.30 -4.61 7.21
C THR A 5 6.41 -3.15 6.76
N VAL A 6 7.09 -2.92 5.64
CA VAL A 6 7.21 -1.59 5.03
C VAL A 6 6.20 -1.50 3.90
N TYR A 7 5.27 -0.57 3.99
CA TYR A 7 4.31 -0.28 2.93
C TYR A 7 4.82 0.81 2.00
N GLY A 8 4.55 0.68 0.70
CA GLY A 8 4.99 1.61 -0.33
C GLY A 8 3.92 1.86 -1.39
N VAL A 9 4.04 3.00 -2.07
CA VAL A 9 3.18 3.39 -3.19
C VAL A 9 4.01 4.10 -4.25
N VAL A 10 3.73 3.79 -5.52
CA VAL A 10 4.23 4.54 -6.68
C VAL A 10 3.05 5.23 -7.33
N THR A 11 3.18 6.52 -7.61
CA THR A 11 2.09 7.29 -8.21
C THR A 11 2.59 8.39 -9.15
N THR A 12 1.79 8.67 -10.18
CA THR A 12 1.91 9.86 -11.05
C THR A 12 0.96 10.99 -10.64
N GLY A 13 0.25 10.84 -9.50
CA GLY A 13 -0.88 11.65 -9.10
C GLY A 13 -2.22 11.07 -9.59
N SER A 14 -2.29 10.68 -10.86
CA SER A 14 -3.53 10.13 -11.46
C SER A 14 -3.65 8.61 -11.34
N SER A 15 -2.53 7.90 -11.26
CA SER A 15 -2.45 6.44 -11.16
C SER A 15 -1.64 6.05 -9.94
N TRP A 16 -2.07 5.00 -9.24
CA TRP A 16 -1.54 4.56 -7.96
C TRP A 16 -1.34 3.05 -7.96
N LYS A 17 -0.14 2.60 -7.57
CA LYS A 17 0.19 1.17 -7.40
C LYS A 17 0.85 0.94 -6.06
N PHE A 18 0.38 -0.07 -5.34
CA PHE A 18 0.75 -0.31 -3.95
C PHE A 18 1.65 -1.54 -3.82
N MET A 19 2.47 -1.58 -2.76
CA MET A 19 3.36 -2.68 -2.44
C MET A 19 3.62 -2.79 -0.93
N GLU A 20 4.06 -3.97 -0.51
CA GLU A 20 4.55 -4.24 0.84
C GLU A 20 5.86 -5.04 0.78
N LEU A 21 6.74 -4.79 1.75
CA LEU A 21 7.99 -5.50 1.94
C LEU A 21 7.99 -6.18 3.31
N GLU A 22 8.10 -7.51 3.29
CA GLU A 22 8.23 -8.35 4.48
C GLU A 22 9.56 -9.13 4.41
N GLY A 23 10.51 -8.75 5.26
CA GLY A 23 11.87 -9.31 5.21
C GLY A 23 12.55 -9.00 3.88
N ASN A 24 12.69 -10.00 3.01
CA ASN A 24 13.26 -9.88 1.66
C ASN A 24 12.24 -10.13 0.54
N LYS A 25 10.95 -10.28 0.88
CA LYS A 25 9.89 -10.53 -0.08
C LYS A 25 9.10 -9.24 -0.32
N VAL A 26 9.04 -8.83 -1.59
CA VAL A 26 8.16 -7.74 -2.04
C VAL A 26 6.90 -8.35 -2.65
N THR A 27 5.74 -7.90 -2.17
CA THR A 27 4.45 -8.16 -2.80
C THR A 27 3.97 -6.87 -3.45
N ILE A 28 3.62 -6.91 -4.73
CA ILE A 28 3.10 -5.76 -5.47
C ILE A 28 1.63 -6.04 -5.81
N ASP A 29 0.77 -5.05 -5.60
CA ASP A 29 -0.62 -5.15 -6.04
C ASP A 29 -0.68 -5.38 -7.56
N SER A 30 -1.50 -6.34 -7.98
CA SER A 30 -1.68 -6.66 -9.39
C SER A 30 -2.48 -5.59 -10.12
N LEU A 31 -3.22 -4.76 -9.39
CA LEU A 31 -4.05 -3.70 -9.93
C LEU A 31 -3.39 -2.32 -9.79
N GLU A 32 -3.80 -1.44 -10.69
CA GLU A 32 -3.51 -0.01 -10.64
C GLU A 32 -4.83 0.72 -10.38
N TYR A 33 -4.79 1.73 -9.51
CA TYR A 33 -5.97 2.48 -9.08
C TYR A 33 -5.86 3.90 -9.61
N PHE A 34 -6.87 4.35 -10.34
CA PHE A 34 -6.98 5.73 -10.80
C PHE A 34 -7.52 6.63 -9.68
N ILE A 35 -7.12 7.91 -9.71
CA ILE A 35 -7.44 8.91 -8.69
C ILE A 35 -8.94 9.17 -8.54
N ASP A 36 -9.75 8.88 -9.57
CA ASP A 36 -11.21 8.96 -9.49
C ASP A 36 -11.80 7.96 -8.48
N ASN A 37 -11.09 6.88 -8.17
CA ASN A 37 -11.43 5.90 -7.15
C ASN A 37 -10.83 6.27 -5.77
N THR A 38 -11.02 7.52 -5.35
CA THR A 38 -10.47 8.08 -4.10
C THR A 38 -10.78 7.23 -2.87
N GLY A 39 -12.00 6.69 -2.77
CA GLY A 39 -12.41 5.86 -1.64
C GLY A 39 -11.59 4.58 -1.50
N LYS A 40 -11.26 3.93 -2.62
CA LYS A 40 -10.40 2.72 -2.61
C LYS A 40 -8.96 3.08 -2.24
N ILE A 41 -8.41 4.15 -2.82
CA ILE A 41 -7.06 4.64 -2.52
C ILE A 41 -6.93 4.97 -1.03
N LEU A 42 -7.86 5.75 -0.48
CA LEU A 42 -7.87 6.10 0.95
C LEU A 42 -8.06 4.87 1.85
N GLY A 43 -8.88 3.90 1.43
CA GLY A 43 -9.04 2.63 2.16
C GLY A 43 -7.73 1.83 2.25
N ILE A 44 -6.96 1.78 1.16
CA ILE A 44 -5.65 1.11 1.14
C ILE A 44 -4.65 1.88 2.03
N LEU A 45 -4.57 3.20 1.89
CA LEU A 45 -3.68 4.02 2.73
C LEU A 45 -4.03 3.91 4.21
N HIS A 46 -5.33 3.94 4.55
CA HIS A 46 -5.80 3.73 5.92
C HIS A 46 -5.39 2.36 6.44
N HIS A 47 -5.52 1.29 5.64
CA HIS A 47 -5.06 -0.05 6.02
C HIS A 47 -3.55 -0.08 6.31
N MET A 48 -2.74 0.57 5.48
CA MET A 48 -1.28 0.64 5.65
C MET A 48 -0.86 1.34 6.95
N VAL A 49 -1.57 2.40 7.36
CA VAL A 49 -1.21 3.17 8.57
C VAL A 49 -1.87 2.67 9.84
N LYS A 50 -2.98 1.93 9.76
CA LYS A 50 -3.75 1.52 10.95
C LYS A 50 -2.91 0.64 11.88
N GLY A 51 -1.94 -0.11 11.36
CA GLY A 51 -1.16 -1.09 12.12
C GLY A 51 -2.06 -2.18 12.73
N TYR A 52 -1.48 -3.30 13.14
CA TYR A 52 -2.20 -4.25 13.98
C TYR A 52 -2.50 -3.55 15.31
N ALA A 53 -3.72 -3.06 15.48
CA ALA A 53 -4.22 -2.66 16.80
C ALA A 53 -4.06 -3.86 17.73
N THR A 54 -3.27 -3.66 18.79
CA THR A 54 -3.12 -4.58 19.91
C THR A 54 -4.34 -4.49 20.82
#